data_AF-A0A6B3UFQ0-F1
#
_entry.id   AF-A0A6B3UFQ0-F1
#
_cell.length_a   1.000
_cell.length_b   1.000
_cell.length_c   1.000
_cell.angle_alpha   90.00
_cell.angle_beta   90.00
_cell.angle_gamma   90.00
#
_symmetry.space_group_name_H-M   'P 1'
#
loop_
_entity.id
_entity.type
_entity.pdbx_description
1 polymer ?
#
loop_
_entity_poly.entity_id
_entity_poly.type
_entity_poly.pdbx_seq_one_letter_code
_entity_poly.pdbx_strand_id
1 'polypeptide(L)'
;MNIDAITSEWNALTLAQQEAAWMVFLKDLFAGEAPANRFFLVLMPLWDSCEAPEKVQDAALDLYDAEMQEELAFNARYESATNVWFDRAVTADDVADDAFWDRFDPAMAEAILGCPI
;
A
#
# COMPACT_ATOMS: atom_id res chain seq x y z
N MET A 1 8.46 12.26 -23.48
CA MET A 1 9.47 12.85 -22.57
C MET A 1 10.83 12.31 -23.01
N ASN A 2 11.85 13.15 -23.22
CA ASN A 2 13.19 12.67 -23.59
C ASN A 2 14.01 12.49 -22.30
N ILE A 3 14.43 11.27 -21.99
CA ILE A 3 15.17 10.96 -20.75
C ILE A 3 16.46 11.77 -20.65
N ASP A 4 17.17 11.98 -21.76
CA ASP A 4 18.42 12.75 -21.79
C ASP A 4 18.20 14.20 -21.35
N ALA A 5 17.06 14.79 -21.73
CA ALA A 5 16.72 16.15 -21.36
C ALA A 5 16.39 16.26 -19.86
N ILE A 6 15.69 15.27 -19.30
CA ILE A 6 15.37 15.22 -17.86
C ILE A 6 16.64 14.99 -17.05
N THR A 7 17.49 14.06 -17.47
CA THR A 7 18.77 13.78 -16.80
C THR A 7 19.70 15.00 -16.87
N SER A 8 19.74 15.70 -18.00
CA SER A 8 20.50 16.95 -18.11
C SER A 8 19.95 18.04 -17.19
N GLU A 9 18.63 18.16 -17.06
CA GLU A 9 18.00 19.11 -16.15
C GLU A 9 18.30 18.75 -14.68
N TRP A 10 18.18 17.47 -14.32
CA TRP A 10 18.52 16.96 -12.99
C TRP A 10 19.96 17.29 -12.59
N ASN A 11 20.91 17.06 -13.51
CA ASN A 11 22.32 17.32 -13.28
C ASN A 11 22.66 18.82 -13.20
N ALA A 12 21.79 19.69 -13.72
CA ALA A 12 21.96 21.15 -13.62
C ALA A 12 21.44 21.72 -12.28
N LEU A 13 20.69 20.94 -11.51
CA LEU A 13 20.22 21.34 -10.19
C LEU A 13 21.37 21.42 -9.19
N THR A 14 21.26 22.37 -8.25
CA THR A 14 22.12 22.38 -7.06
C THR A 14 21.76 21.23 -6.12
N LEU A 15 22.67 20.83 -5.23
CA LEU A 15 22.42 19.78 -4.24
C LEU A 15 21.15 20.04 -3.41
N ALA A 16 20.93 21.29 -2.98
CA ALA A 16 19.74 21.68 -2.23
C ALA A 16 18.44 21.54 -3.07
N GLN A 17 18.50 21.79 -4.37
CA GLN A 17 17.35 21.60 -5.26
C GLN A 17 17.08 20.12 -5.53
N GLN A 18 18.11 19.30 -5.65
CA GLN A 18 17.98 17.85 -5.76
C GLN A 18 17.38 17.26 -4.47
N GLU A 19 17.83 17.70 -3.29
CA GLU A 19 17.22 17.32 -2.01
C GLU A 19 15.74 17.71 -1.95
N ALA A 20 15.39 18.94 -2.34
CA ALA A 20 14.00 19.37 -2.35
C ALA A 20 13.13 18.52 -3.31
N ALA A 21 13.67 18.19 -4.50
CA ALA A 21 13.00 17.32 -5.46
C ALA A 21 12.81 15.89 -4.93
N TRP A 22 13.82 15.34 -4.22
CA TRP A 22 13.71 14.06 -3.52
C TRP A 22 12.59 14.08 -2.47
N MET A 23 12.49 15.14 -1.67
CA MET A 23 11.45 15.24 -0.64
C MET A 23 10.04 15.36 -1.24
N VAL A 24 9.89 15.98 -2.41
CA VAL A 24 8.62 16.00 -3.14
C VAL A 24 8.33 14.60 -3.70
N PHE A 25 9.31 13.98 -4.35
CA PHE A 25 9.18 12.62 -4.89
C PHE A 25 8.78 11.59 -3.82
N LEU A 26 9.36 11.66 -2.61
CA LEU A 26 8.96 10.78 -1.51
C LEU A 26 7.48 10.93 -1.16
N LYS A 27 6.98 12.16 -1.05
CA LYS A 27 5.55 12.39 -0.77
C LYS A 27 4.67 11.82 -1.87
N ASP A 28 5.04 12.05 -3.13
CA ASP A 28 4.32 11.51 -4.28
C ASP A 28 4.36 9.97 -4.28
N LEU A 29 5.48 9.36 -3.84
CA LEU A 29 5.66 7.92 -3.76
C LEU A 29 4.68 7.27 -2.77
N PHE A 30 4.63 7.78 -1.54
CA PHE A 30 3.69 7.30 -0.52
C PHE A 30 2.22 7.61 -0.85
N ALA A 31 1.96 8.67 -1.63
CA ALA A 31 0.62 8.98 -2.14
C ALA A 31 0.20 8.11 -3.35
N GLY A 32 1.11 7.29 -3.92
CA GLY A 32 0.85 6.53 -5.15
C GLY A 32 0.86 7.37 -6.43
N GLU A 33 1.35 8.61 -6.37
CA GLU A 33 1.38 9.59 -7.46
C GLU A 33 2.79 9.80 -8.06
N ALA A 34 3.77 9.01 -7.64
CA ALA A 34 5.17 9.10 -8.08
C ALA A 34 5.36 9.29 -9.60
N PRO A 35 4.61 8.59 -10.49
CA PRO A 35 4.79 8.75 -11.94
C PRO A 35 4.50 10.16 -12.47
N ALA A 36 3.76 11.00 -11.72
CA ALA A 36 3.51 12.39 -12.07
C ALA A 36 4.70 13.31 -11.75
N ASN A 37 5.66 12.85 -10.94
CA ASN A 37 6.83 13.62 -10.58
C ASN A 37 7.72 13.88 -11.80
N ARG A 38 8.12 15.14 -12.00
CA ARG A 38 8.93 15.57 -13.15
C ARG A 38 10.22 14.77 -13.32
N PHE A 39 10.86 14.40 -12.20
CA PHE A 39 12.13 13.67 -12.19
C PHE A 39 11.94 12.17 -11.94
N PHE A 40 10.72 11.64 -12.04
CA PHE A 40 10.41 10.23 -11.81
C PHE A 40 11.38 9.27 -12.51
N LEU A 41 11.68 9.52 -13.79
CA LEU A 41 12.58 8.67 -14.59
C LEU A 41 14.04 8.67 -14.13
N VAL A 42 14.44 9.62 -13.28
CA VAL A 42 15.77 9.67 -12.67
C VAL A 42 15.71 9.15 -11.24
N LEU A 43 14.70 9.56 -10.47
CA LEU A 43 14.59 9.27 -9.04
C LEU A 43 14.17 7.84 -8.74
N MET A 44 13.23 7.28 -9.51
CA MET A 44 12.74 5.92 -9.27
C MET A 44 13.85 4.86 -9.43
N PRO A 45 14.70 4.88 -10.48
CA PRO A 45 15.82 3.96 -10.56
C PRO A 45 16.83 4.11 -9.41
N LEU A 46 17.11 5.34 -8.96
CA LEU A 46 18.01 5.60 -7.83
C LEU A 46 17.41 5.14 -6.50
N TRP A 47 16.09 5.22 -6.36
CA TRP A 47 15.35 4.69 -5.23
C TRP A 47 15.45 3.15 -5.20
N ASP A 48 15.17 2.50 -6.34
CA ASP A 48 15.22 1.04 -6.48
C ASP A 48 16.63 0.46 -6.28
N SER A 49 17.67 1.24 -6.58
CA SER A 49 19.08 0.87 -6.35
C SER A 49 19.60 1.25 -4.96
N CYS A 50 18.74 1.79 -4.07
CA CYS A 50 19.12 2.28 -2.74
C CYS A 50 20.19 3.39 -2.75
N GLU A 51 20.21 4.23 -3.79
CA GLU A 51 21.14 5.36 -3.96
C GLU A 51 20.55 6.71 -3.50
N ALA A 52 19.38 6.70 -2.86
CA ALA A 52 18.82 7.91 -2.27
C ALA A 52 19.76 8.48 -1.17
N PRO A 53 19.87 9.81 -1.03
CA PRO A 53 20.66 10.42 0.06
C PRO A 53 20.18 9.96 1.45
N GLU A 54 21.09 9.85 2.43
CA GLU A 54 20.77 9.38 3.80
C GLU A 54 19.59 10.13 4.41
N LYS A 55 19.57 11.46 4.33
CA LYS A 55 18.48 12.31 4.82
C LYS A 55 17.11 12.01 4.17
N VAL A 56 17.11 11.53 2.92
CA VAL A 56 15.92 11.11 2.19
C VAL A 56 15.47 9.74 2.69
N GLN A 57 16.42 8.82 2.94
CA GLN A 57 16.12 7.52 3.54
C GLN A 57 15.54 7.68 4.95
N ASP A 58 16.11 8.54 5.79
CA ASP A 58 15.59 8.87 7.12
C ASP A 58 14.16 9.40 7.05
N ALA A 59 13.89 10.35 6.14
CA ALA A 59 12.55 10.89 5.95
C ALA A 59 11.54 9.85 5.44
N ALA A 60 11.99 8.88 4.64
CA ALA A 60 11.13 7.79 4.18
C ALA A 60 10.78 6.82 5.31
N LEU A 61 11.71 6.54 6.23
CA LEU A 61 11.44 5.75 7.43
C LEU A 61 10.42 6.47 8.33
N ASP A 62 10.59 7.78 8.55
CA ASP A 62 9.62 8.56 9.33
C ASP A 62 8.20 8.52 8.74
N LEU A 63 8.09 8.59 7.40
CA LEU A 63 6.80 8.49 6.69
C LEU A 63 6.19 7.10 6.82
N TYR A 64 6.99 6.05 6.67
CA TYR A 64 6.55 4.67 6.82
C TYR A 64 6.05 4.39 8.25
N ASP A 65 6.80 4.84 9.26
CA ASP A 65 6.40 4.71 10.66
C ASP A 65 5.07 5.44 10.93
N ALA A 66 4.87 6.63 10.35
CA ALA A 66 3.62 7.36 10.47
C ALA A 66 2.43 6.63 9.83
N GLU A 67 2.61 6.07 8.63
CA GLU A 67 1.58 5.29 7.94
C GLU A 67 1.22 4.02 8.73
N MET A 68 2.22 3.31 9.25
CA MET A 68 2.00 2.13 10.09
C MET A 68 1.27 2.48 11.38
N GLN A 69 1.56 3.61 12.02
CA GLN A 69 0.81 4.06 13.21
C GLN A 69 -0.64 4.41 12.87
N GLU A 70 -0.90 5.01 11.71
CA GLU A 70 -2.25 5.29 11.24
C GLU A 70 -3.04 3.99 10.99
N GLU A 71 -2.42 3.00 10.34
CA GLU A 71 -3.01 1.69 10.11
C GLU A 71 -3.30 0.95 11.41
N LEU A 72 -2.37 0.97 12.38
CA LEU A 72 -2.57 0.40 13.71
C LEU A 72 -3.72 1.08 14.45
N ALA A 73 -3.81 2.41 14.40
CA ALA A 73 -4.88 3.16 15.02
C ALA A 73 -6.24 2.88 14.36
N PHE A 74 -6.27 2.73 13.03
CA PHE A 74 -7.46 2.30 12.29
C PHE A 74 -7.89 0.89 12.73
N ASN A 75 -6.98 -0.08 12.71
CA ASN A 75 -7.28 -1.46 13.10
C ASN A 75 -7.75 -1.59 14.55
N ALA A 76 -7.12 -0.87 15.48
CA ALA A 76 -7.57 -0.82 16.88
C ALA A 76 -8.97 -0.21 17.03
N ARG A 77 -9.35 0.74 16.17
CA ARG A 77 -10.67 1.38 16.19
C ARG A 77 -11.76 0.53 15.52
N TYR A 78 -11.40 -0.30 14.56
CA TYR A 78 -12.33 -1.05 13.69
C TYR A 78 -12.18 -2.58 13.81
N GLU A 79 -11.58 -3.07 14.89
CA GLU A 79 -11.26 -4.48 15.17
C GLU A 79 -12.44 -5.46 14.95
N SER A 80 -13.71 -5.00 15.03
CA SER A 80 -14.88 -5.85 14.71
C SER A 80 -15.29 -5.85 13.24
N ALA A 81 -15.00 -4.80 12.46
CA ALA A 81 -15.41 -4.68 11.07
C ALA A 81 -14.34 -5.27 10.11
N THR A 82 -13.06 -5.07 10.42
CA THR A 82 -11.95 -5.58 9.61
C THR A 82 -11.83 -7.10 9.72
N ASN A 83 -12.03 -7.66 10.92
CA ASN A 83 -12.05 -9.11 11.14
C ASN A 83 -13.25 -9.78 10.46
N VAL A 84 -14.44 -9.18 10.48
CA VAL A 84 -15.63 -9.76 9.82
C VAL A 84 -15.50 -9.76 8.30
N TRP A 85 -14.85 -8.76 7.70
CA TRP A 85 -14.61 -8.73 6.25
C TRP A 85 -13.47 -9.69 5.85
N PHE A 86 -12.39 -9.78 6.64
CA PHE A 86 -11.32 -10.77 6.41
C PHE A 86 -11.81 -12.20 6.62
N ASP A 87 -12.56 -12.48 7.68
CA ASP A 87 -13.16 -13.81 7.93
C ASP A 87 -14.14 -14.18 6.80
N ARG A 88 -14.93 -13.21 6.29
CA ARG A 88 -15.79 -13.43 5.12
C ARG A 88 -15.01 -13.61 3.82
N ALA A 89 -13.92 -12.90 3.60
CA ALA A 89 -13.10 -13.05 2.40
C ALA A 89 -12.32 -14.38 2.41
N VAL A 90 -11.87 -14.82 3.58
CA VAL A 90 -11.20 -16.12 3.79
C VAL A 90 -12.18 -17.29 3.63
N THR A 91 -13.44 -17.12 4.03
CA THR A 91 -14.49 -18.15 3.84
C THR A 91 -15.11 -18.14 2.44
N ALA A 92 -15.22 -16.98 1.78
CA ALA A 92 -15.83 -16.86 0.45
C ALA A 92 -14.94 -17.30 -0.71
N ASP A 93 -13.64 -17.54 -0.50
CA ASP A 93 -12.72 -18.03 -1.54
C ASP A 93 -12.51 -19.56 -1.48
N ASP A 94 -13.22 -20.26 -0.57
CA ASP A 94 -13.32 -21.71 -0.65
C ASP A 94 -14.46 -22.09 -1.61
N VAL A 95 -14.09 -22.50 -2.82
CA VAL A 95 -15.00 -23.04 -3.84
C VAL A 95 -15.86 -24.21 -3.30
N ALA A 96 -15.47 -24.79 -2.15
CA ALA A 96 -16.26 -25.78 -1.44
C ALA A 96 -17.45 -25.21 -0.64
N ASP A 97 -17.42 -23.94 -0.19
CA ASP A 97 -18.47 -23.37 0.67
C ASP A 97 -19.75 -23.05 -0.12
N ASP A 98 -19.61 -22.49 -1.33
CA ASP A 98 -20.74 -22.32 -2.26
C ASP A 98 -21.37 -23.68 -2.62
N ALA A 99 -20.55 -24.73 -2.81
CA ALA A 99 -21.02 -26.09 -3.08
C ALA A 99 -21.58 -26.80 -1.82
N PHE A 100 -21.21 -26.36 -0.62
CA PHE A 100 -21.71 -26.86 0.65
C PHE A 100 -23.12 -26.32 0.92
N TRP A 101 -23.34 -25.02 0.76
CA TRP A 101 -24.64 -24.38 0.95
C TRP A 101 -25.66 -24.77 -0.13
N ASP A 102 -25.24 -25.03 -1.37
CA ASP A 102 -26.13 -25.52 -2.45
C ASP A 102 -26.60 -26.98 -2.25
N ARG A 103 -25.91 -27.77 -1.41
CA ARG A 103 -26.16 -29.21 -1.23
C ARG A 103 -26.86 -29.58 0.07
N PHE A 104 -26.95 -28.67 1.04
CA PHE A 104 -27.61 -28.94 2.30
C PHE A 104 -29.05 -28.43 2.31
N ASP A 105 -29.99 -29.33 2.62
CA ASP A 105 -31.34 -28.96 3.02
C ASP A 105 -31.24 -28.03 4.26
N PRO A 106 -31.84 -26.83 4.24
CA PRO A 106 -31.79 -25.87 5.34
C PRO A 106 -32.13 -26.48 6.71
N ALA A 107 -33.04 -27.47 6.75
CA ALA A 107 -33.41 -28.16 7.99
C ALA A 107 -32.28 -29.02 8.57
N MET A 108 -31.35 -29.49 7.74
CA MET A 108 -30.22 -30.31 8.16
C MET A 108 -29.02 -29.45 8.63
N ALA A 109 -28.86 -28.25 8.08
CA ALA A 109 -27.88 -27.28 8.56
C ALA A 109 -28.20 -26.80 9.99
N GLU A 110 -29.48 -26.54 10.30
CA GLU A 110 -29.94 -26.17 11.65
C GLU A 110 -29.65 -27.27 12.68
N ALA A 111 -29.86 -28.55 12.31
CA ALA A 111 -29.65 -29.69 13.20
C ALA A 111 -28.16 -29.98 13.53
N ILE A 112 -27.25 -29.68 12.60
CA ILE A 112 -25.81 -29.97 12.75
C ILE A 112 -25.07 -28.80 13.41
N LEU A 113 -25.42 -27.57 13.05
CA LEU A 113 -24.70 -26.36 13.48
C LEU A 113 -25.37 -25.64 14.66
N GLY A 114 -26.63 -25.97 14.99
CA GLY A 114 -27.34 -25.42 16.15
C GLY A 114 -27.67 -23.92 16.06
N CYS A 115 -27.52 -23.31 14.88
CA CYS A 115 -27.92 -21.94 14.62
C CYS A 115 -29.34 -21.92 14.05
N PRO A 116 -30.31 -21.25 14.69
CA PRO A 116 -31.62 -21.03 14.10
C PRO A 116 -31.50 -20.04 12.93
N ILE A 117 -32.24 -20.30 11.85
CA ILE A 117 -32.37 -19.40 10.69
C ILE A 117 -33.32 -18.25 11.03
#